data_AF-A0A5C6SA38-F1
#
_entry.id   AF-A0A5C6SA38-F1
#
_cell.length_a   1.000
_cell.length_b   1.000
_cell.length_c   1.000
_cell.angle_alpha   90.00
_cell.angle_beta   90.00
_cell.angle_gamma   90.00
#
_symmetry.space_group_name_H-M   'P 1'
#
loop_
_entity.id
_entity.type
_entity.pdbx_description
1 polymer ?
#
loop_
_entity_poly.entity_id
_entity_poly.type
_entity_poly.pdbx_seq_one_letter_code
_entity_poly.pdbx_strand_id
1 'polypeptide(L)' 'MPVPATEARNLGWATVRVAGQTSAQGPVLRRFRDGRVTIDTGDRQITGHPIGGSAPRGWWAGLMN' A
#
# COMPACT_ATOMS: atom_id res chain seq x y z
N MET A 1 10.81 22.34 13.84
CA MET A 1 10.59 22.04 12.41
C MET A 1 10.10 20.61 12.31
N PRO A 2 8.95 20.32 11.66
CA PRO A 2 8.62 18.94 11.35
C PRO A 2 9.71 18.43 10.40
N VAL A 3 10.33 17.29 10.72
CA VAL A 3 11.28 16.65 9.83
C VAL A 3 10.60 16.52 8.45
N PRO A 4 11.27 16.87 7.33
CA PRO A 4 10.74 16.47 6.04
C PRO A 4 10.54 14.96 6.13
N ALA A 5 9.41 14.46 5.63
CA ALA A 5 9.23 13.03 5.44
C ALA A 5 10.28 12.60 4.41
N THR A 6 11.53 12.44 4.86
CA THR A 6 12.65 11.85 4.15
C THR A 6 12.09 10.63 3.51
N GLU A 7 11.94 10.69 2.18
CA GLU A 7 11.80 9.58 1.27
C GLU A 7 11.39 8.32 2.01
N ALA A 8 10.15 8.26 2.50
CA ALA A 8 9.62 7.03 3.07
C ALA A 8 9.65 6.08 1.89
N ARG A 9 10.74 5.30 1.78
CA ARG A 9 11.20 4.61 0.57
C ARG A 9 9.96 4.14 -0.14
N ASN A 10 9.56 4.77 -1.25
CA ASN A 10 8.23 4.54 -1.79
C ASN A 10 8.13 3.05 -2.14
N LEU A 11 7.51 2.25 -1.27
CA LEU A 11 7.52 0.78 -1.35
C LEU A 11 6.50 0.30 -2.40
N GLY A 12 6.08 1.21 -3.29
CA GLY A 12 4.98 1.07 -4.22
C GLY A 12 3.71 1.76 -3.72
N TRP A 13 2.67 1.67 -4.53
CA TRP A 13 1.33 2.13 -4.20
C TRP A 13 0.48 0.96 -3.74
N ALA A 14 -0.40 1.19 -2.78
CA ALA A 14 -1.40 0.22 -2.38
C ALA A 14 -2.74 0.89 -2.15
N THR A 15 -3.79 0.11 -2.37
CA THR A 15 -5.16 0.47 -2.02
C THR A 15 -5.55 -0.36 -0.82
N VAL A 16 -5.95 0.27 0.28
CA VAL A 16 -6.33 -0.39 1.54
C VAL A 16 -7.82 -0.18 1.78
N ARG A 17 -8.54 -1.22 2.21
CA ARG A 17 -9.93 -1.10 2.65
C ARG A 17 -9.98 -0.51 4.06
N VAL A 18 -10.75 0.57 4.24
CA VAL A 18 -10.81 1.32 5.50
C VAL A 18 -12.08 1.00 6.29
N ALA A 19 -13.24 0.94 5.63
CA ALA A 19 -14.51 0.59 6.24
C ALA A 19 -15.54 0.20 5.16
N GLY A 20 -16.16 -0.98 5.28
CA GLY A 20 -17.19 -1.45 4.34
C GLY A 20 -16.71 -1.44 2.88
N GLN A 21 -17.36 -0.63 2.04
CA GLN A 21 -17.01 -0.42 0.62
C GLN A 21 -15.97 0.70 0.39
N THR A 22 -15.56 1.40 1.44
CA THR A 22 -14.61 2.52 1.32
C THR A 22 -13.18 2.00 1.27
N SER A 23 -12.45 2.45 0.27
CA SER A 23 -11.02 2.20 0.10
C SER A 23 -10.25 3.50 0.03
N ALA A 24 -9.00 3.44 0.44
CA ALA A 24 -8.06 4.55 0.34
C ALA A 24 -6.81 4.06 -0.39
N GLN A 25 -6.24 4.92 -1.23
CA GLN A 25 -5.04 4.63 -2.00
C GLN A 25 -3.94 5.61 -1.62
N GLY A 26 -2.71 5.11 -1.55
CA GLY A 26 -1.57 5.93 -1.20
C GLY A 26 -0.23 5.23 -1.37
N PRO A 27 0.89 5.99 -1.29
CA PRO A 27 2.22 5.41 -1.20
C PRO A 27 2.33 4.54 0.06
N VAL A 28 2.94 3.37 -0.09
CA VAL A 28 3.20 2.44 1.01
C VAL A 28 4.39 2.93 1.81
N LEU A 29 4.13 3.28 3.06
CA LEU A 29 5.15 3.68 4.04
C LEU A 29 5.78 2.45 4.71
N ARG A 30 5.00 1.38 4.93
CA ARG A 30 5.45 0.19 5.64
C ARG A 30 4.69 -1.06 5.21
N ARG A 31 5.39 -2.19 5.12
CA ARG A 31 4.81 -3.53 4.97
C ARG A 31 5.01 -4.33 6.26
N PHE A 32 3.97 -5.02 6.71
CA PHE A 32 4.02 -5.89 7.88
C PHE A 32 4.15 -7.36 7.43
N ARG A 33 4.71 -8.19 8.30
CA ARG A 33 4.89 -9.63 8.02
C ARG A 33 3.57 -10.39 7.90
N ASP A 34 2.51 -9.85 8.50
CA ASP A 34 1.14 -10.37 8.42
C ASP A 34 0.40 -9.98 7.12
N GLY A 35 1.08 -9.29 6.20
CA GLY A 35 0.52 -8.88 4.91
C GLY A 35 -0.24 -7.55 4.93
N ARG A 36 -0.33 -6.87 6.09
CA ARG A 36 -0.85 -5.50 6.15
C ARG A 36 0.17 -4.51 5.57
N VAL A 37 -0.34 -3.37 5.12
CA VAL A 37 0.46 -2.22 4.70
C VAL A 37 -0.06 -0.95 5.36
N THR A 38 0.85 -0.04 5.68
CA THR A 38 0.51 1.35 6.02
C THR A 38 0.69 2.20 4.77
N ILE A 39 -0.36 2.92 4.39
CA ILE A 39 -0.34 3.90 3.31
C ILE A 39 -0.50 5.30 3.87
N ASP A 40 0.01 6.29 3.15
CA ASP A 40 -0.29 7.70 3.38
C ASP A 40 -1.40 8.16 2.43
N THR A 41 -2.50 8.70 2.93
CA THR A 41 -3.58 9.25 2.09
C THR A 41 -3.50 10.76 1.90
N GLY A 42 -2.40 11.40 2.35
CA GLY A 42 -2.25 12.86 2.37
C GLY A 42 -2.87 13.49 3.62
N ASP A 43 -4.08 13.07 4.00
CA ASP A 43 -4.75 13.53 5.22
C ASP A 43 -4.39 12.70 6.46
N ARG A 44 -4.12 11.40 6.29
CA ARG A 44 -3.82 10.48 7.40
C ARG A 44 -3.11 9.22 6.92
N GLN A 45 -2.43 8.56 7.86
CA GLN A 45 -1.88 7.23 7.65
C GLN A 45 -2.93 6.17 7.96
N ILE A 46 -3.09 5.21 7.04
CA ILE A 46 -4.07 4.13 7.17
C ILE A 46 -3.35 2.79 7.08
N THR A 47 -3.64 1.89 8.01
CA THR A 47 -3.10 0.53 8.01
C THR A 47 -4.19 -0.49 7.76
N GLY A 48 -3.95 -1.41 6.84
CA GLY A 48 -4.87 -2.50 6.57
C GLY A 48 -4.35 -3.46 5.51
N HIS A 49 -5.20 -4.39 5.08
CA HIS A 49 -4.86 -5.31 4.01
C HIS A 49 -5.04 -4.62 2.65
N PRO A 50 -4.05 -4.73 1.75
CA PRO A 50 -4.18 -4.20 0.41
C PRO A 50 -5.27 -4.97 -0.35
N ILE A 51 -6.20 -4.24 -0.97
CA ILE A 51 -7.27 -4.78 -1.82
C ILE A 51 -6.89 -4.59 -3.28
N GLY A 52 -7.04 -5.67 -4.07
CA GLY A 52 -6.26 -5.81 -5.29
C GLY A 52 -4.85 -6.21 -4.88
N GLY A 53 -4.42 -7.40 -5.26
CA GLY A 53 -3.08 -7.87 -4.93
C GLY A 53 -2.10 -6.75 -5.29
N SER A 54 -1.15 -6.46 -4.38
CA SER A 54 0.13 -5.90 -4.79
C SER A 54 0.62 -6.88 -5.84
N ALA A 55 0.23 -6.69 -7.12
CA ALA A 55 0.44 -7.69 -8.15
C ALA A 55 1.92 -8.02 -8.02
N PRO A 56 2.28 -9.24 -7.59
CA PRO A 56 3.66 -9.60 -7.65
C PRO A 56 3.99 -9.38 -9.12
N ARG A 57 5.06 -8.65 -9.41
CA ARG A 57 5.51 -8.42 -10.79
C ARG A 57 5.70 -9.73 -11.60
N GLY A 58 5.43 -10.91 -11.02
CA GLY A 58 5.42 -12.22 -11.65
C GLY A 58 4.07 -12.96 -11.76
N TRP A 59 2.90 -12.47 -11.30
CA TRP A 59 1.64 -13.23 -11.52
C TRP A 59 1.17 -13.20 -12.99
N TRP A 60 1.45 -12.10 -13.71
CA TRP A 60 1.13 -11.99 -15.14
C TRP A 60 2.06 -12.82 -16.05
N ALA A 61 3.20 -13.28 -15.55
CA ALA A 61 4.17 -14.06 -16.34
C ALA A 61 3.73 -15.52 -16.56
N GLY A 62 2.73 -16.02 -15.82
CA GLY A 62 2.25 -17.41 -15.92
C GLY A 62 1.08 -17.62 -16.87
N LEU A 63 0.49 -16.56 -17.45
CA LEU A 63 -0.67 -16.66 -18.34
C LEU A 63 -0.31 -16.61 -19.84
N MET A 64 0.98 -16.55 -20.15
CA MET A 64 1.55 -16.57 -21.50
C MET A 64 2.52 -17.76 -21.63
N ASN A 65 2.04 -18.98 -21.45
CA ASN A 65 2.72 -20.18 -21.94
C ASN A 65 1.71 -21.23 -22.39
#